data_AF-A0AAD5VGP9-F1
#
_entry.id   AF-A0AAD5VGP9-F1
#
_cell.length_a   1.000
_cell.length_b   1.000
_cell.length_c   1.000
_cell.angle_alpha   90.00
_cell.angle_beta   90.00
_cell.angle_gamma   90.00
#
_symmetry.space_group_name_H-M   'P 1'
#
loop_
_entity.id
_entity.type
_entity.pdbx_description
1 polymer ?
#
loop_
_entity_poly.entity_id
_entity_poly.type
_entity_poly.pdbx_seq_one_letter_code
_entity_poly.pdbx_strand_id
1 'polypeptide(L)'
;MTSPPFHPVIAEFQKIIEEDPSLFMGFHQIFEEIPDDPRYKLTSTGQPQVQNYRDMLEAIQTVLTRSPEFGDEESGDLAPAPLNAILNWPMNTSAGLRVFTHAKVNAQLQKILTVWSEFLCRPESRYVLTADHSRGWFSPAGLNIMRNDGDDEFHLTYICDPSKEYHGFKSWDDFFTRKFRPGVRPVAFPQDDSIVVSACESVPYKISYNVEHTSSFWLKGETYSLSHMLASDPLTPQFVGGTVYQAYLSSNSYHRVRSW
;
A
#
# COMPACT_ATOMS: atom_id res chain seq x y z
N MET A 1 -26.66 5.43 -19.40
CA MET A 1 -26.06 6.71 -18.97
C MET A 1 -24.63 6.72 -19.48
N THR A 2 -24.12 7.82 -20.00
CA THR A 2 -22.70 7.94 -20.36
C THR A 2 -21.86 8.04 -19.08
N SER A 3 -20.75 7.30 -19.00
CA SER A 3 -19.78 7.43 -17.91
C SER A 3 -19.31 8.88 -17.76
N PRO A 4 -19.04 9.37 -16.54
CA PRO A 4 -18.46 10.70 -16.35
C PRO A 4 -17.11 10.81 -17.05
N PRO A 5 -16.73 11.99 -17.57
CA PRO A 5 -15.44 12.19 -18.22
C PRO A 5 -14.30 11.91 -17.22
N PHE A 6 -13.19 11.34 -17.71
CA PHE A 6 -12.06 11.01 -16.84
C PHE A 6 -11.48 12.23 -16.14
N HIS A 7 -11.16 12.08 -14.85
CA HIS A 7 -10.31 13.03 -14.13
C HIS A 7 -9.00 13.26 -14.93
N PRO A 8 -8.46 14.50 -15.02
CA PRO A 8 -7.32 14.80 -15.89
C PRO A 8 -6.11 13.85 -15.76
N VAL A 9 -5.79 13.40 -14.54
CA VAL A 9 -4.69 12.43 -14.29
C VAL A 9 -4.94 11.03 -14.86
N ILE A 10 -6.20 10.63 -15.02
CA ILE A 10 -6.63 9.35 -15.60
C ILE A 10 -6.72 9.47 -17.12
N ALA A 11 -7.21 10.61 -17.64
CA ALA A 11 -7.15 10.92 -19.08
C ALA A 11 -5.69 10.99 -19.59
N GLU A 12 -4.78 11.57 -18.81
CA GLU A 12 -3.35 11.55 -19.10
C GLU A 12 -2.77 10.12 -19.07
N PHE A 13 -3.18 9.27 -18.11
CA PHE A 13 -2.73 7.88 -18.08
C PHE A 13 -3.25 7.09 -19.29
N GLN A 14 -4.53 7.25 -19.66
CA GLN A 14 -5.09 6.69 -20.88
C GLN A 14 -4.27 7.10 -22.11
N LYS A 15 -3.95 8.38 -22.23
CA LYS A 15 -3.13 8.91 -23.33
C LYS A 15 -1.72 8.29 -23.36
N ILE A 16 -1.06 8.12 -22.22
CA ILE A 16 0.23 7.45 -22.11
C ILE A 16 0.17 5.98 -22.57
N ILE A 17 -0.95 5.29 -22.31
CA ILE A 17 -1.18 3.91 -22.77
C ILE A 17 -1.46 3.88 -24.28
N GLU A 18 -2.28 4.79 -24.80
CA GLU A 18 -2.79 4.74 -26.17
C GLU A 18 -1.84 5.35 -27.23
N GLU A 19 -0.96 6.29 -26.85
CA GLU A 19 0.00 6.93 -27.77
C GLU A 19 1.37 6.21 -27.84
N ASP A 20 1.66 5.27 -26.94
CA ASP A 20 2.90 4.48 -26.93
C ASP A 20 2.60 3.03 -27.32
N PRO A 21 2.95 2.57 -28.54
CA PRO A 21 2.59 1.24 -29.02
C PRO A 21 3.11 0.09 -28.15
N SER A 22 4.23 0.28 -27.45
CA SER A 22 4.79 -0.74 -26.56
C SER A 22 3.99 -0.84 -25.26
N LEU A 23 3.55 0.29 -24.71
CA LEU A 23 2.64 0.31 -23.56
C LEU A 23 1.25 -0.18 -23.95
N PHE A 24 0.70 0.25 -25.10
CA PHE A 24 -0.59 -0.22 -25.59
C PHE A 24 -0.63 -1.74 -25.69
N MET A 25 0.36 -2.34 -26.36
CA MET A 25 0.49 -3.81 -26.46
C MET A 25 0.67 -4.45 -25.07
N GLY A 26 1.56 -3.92 -24.23
CA GLY A 26 1.81 -4.43 -22.89
C GLY A 26 0.56 -4.42 -22.00
N PHE A 27 -0.24 -3.37 -22.06
CA PHE A 27 -1.50 -3.26 -21.32
C PHE A 27 -2.61 -4.19 -21.82
N HIS A 28 -2.56 -4.70 -23.06
CA HIS A 28 -3.44 -5.79 -23.50
C HIS A 28 -2.90 -7.14 -23.00
N GLN A 29 -1.60 -7.39 -23.19
CA GLN A 29 -0.94 -8.62 -22.73
C GLN A 29 -1.12 -8.88 -21.23
N ILE A 30 -1.16 -7.84 -20.39
CA ILE A 30 -1.49 -7.95 -18.96
C ILE A 30 -2.76 -8.78 -18.72
N PHE A 31 -3.83 -8.53 -19.47
CA PHE A 31 -5.12 -9.19 -19.24
C PHE A 31 -5.25 -10.51 -20.01
N GLU A 32 -4.50 -10.67 -21.12
CA GLU A 32 -4.33 -11.95 -21.81
C GLU A 32 -3.52 -12.96 -20.97
N GLU A 33 -2.58 -12.49 -20.15
CA GLU A 33 -1.74 -13.31 -19.26
C GLU A 33 -2.44 -13.67 -17.93
N ILE A 34 -3.59 -13.07 -17.57
CA ILE A 34 -4.38 -13.45 -16.39
C ILE A 34 -5.16 -14.75 -16.69
N PRO A 35 -5.03 -15.83 -15.90
CA PRO A 35 -5.72 -17.08 -16.19
C PRO A 35 -7.25 -16.99 -16.14
N ASP A 36 -7.93 -17.63 -17.11
CA ASP A 36 -9.38 -17.80 -17.11
C ASP A 36 -9.83 -18.90 -16.13
N ASP A 37 -9.61 -18.65 -14.84
CA ASP A 37 -9.94 -19.56 -13.73
C ASP A 37 -10.74 -18.77 -12.67
N PRO A 38 -11.77 -19.37 -12.03
CA PRO A 38 -12.62 -18.70 -11.04
C PRO A 38 -11.85 -17.94 -9.94
N ARG A 39 -10.66 -18.40 -9.56
CA ARG A 39 -9.80 -17.76 -8.53
C ARG A 39 -9.34 -16.35 -8.90
N TYR A 40 -9.31 -16.01 -10.19
CA TYR A 40 -8.86 -14.70 -10.70
C TYR A 40 -10.02 -13.78 -11.09
N LYS A 41 -11.27 -14.24 -10.95
CA LYS A 41 -12.47 -13.45 -11.30
C LYS A 41 -12.84 -12.40 -10.26
N LEU A 42 -12.32 -12.54 -9.04
CA LEU A 42 -12.51 -11.59 -7.94
C LEU A 42 -11.16 -10.96 -7.53
N THR A 43 -11.22 -9.70 -7.12
CA THR A 43 -10.18 -8.99 -6.38
C THR A 43 -10.02 -9.55 -4.96
N SER A 44 -8.97 -9.13 -4.25
CA SER A 44 -8.78 -9.47 -2.83
C SER A 44 -9.88 -8.97 -1.89
N THR A 45 -10.75 -8.07 -2.35
CA THR A 45 -11.91 -7.54 -1.59
C THR A 45 -13.25 -8.07 -2.12
N GLY A 46 -13.23 -9.20 -2.83
CA GLY A 46 -14.44 -9.87 -3.33
C GLY A 46 -15.16 -9.15 -4.47
N GLN A 47 -14.69 -8.00 -4.94
CA GLN A 47 -15.25 -7.28 -6.09
C GLN A 47 -14.80 -7.92 -7.41
N PRO A 48 -15.59 -7.82 -8.50
CA PRO A 48 -15.17 -8.31 -9.82
C PRO A 48 -13.81 -7.75 -10.26
N GLN A 49 -12.95 -8.62 -10.77
CA GLN A 49 -11.65 -8.22 -11.31
C GLN A 49 -11.83 -7.39 -12.61
N VAL A 50 -11.01 -6.35 -12.78
CA VAL A 50 -10.96 -5.57 -14.04
C VAL A 50 -10.43 -6.42 -15.21
N GLN A 51 -11.12 -6.40 -16.34
CA GLN A 51 -10.86 -7.32 -17.47
C GLN A 51 -9.98 -6.70 -18.57
N ASN A 52 -9.80 -5.37 -18.57
CA ASN A 52 -8.93 -4.67 -19.50
C ASN A 52 -8.44 -3.33 -18.90
N TYR A 53 -7.53 -2.63 -19.60
CA TYR A 53 -6.94 -1.38 -19.10
C TYR A 53 -7.95 -0.23 -18.95
N ARG A 54 -9.08 -0.23 -19.68
CA ARG A 54 -10.13 0.80 -19.53
C ARG A 54 -10.95 0.56 -18.26
N ASP A 55 -11.34 -0.69 -17.99
CA ASP A 55 -11.93 -1.08 -16.71
C ASP A 55 -11.01 -0.71 -15.54
N MET A 56 -9.70 -0.93 -15.69
CA MET A 56 -8.68 -0.55 -14.71
C MET A 56 -8.64 0.97 -14.49
N LEU A 57 -8.66 1.78 -15.56
CA LEU A 57 -8.70 3.25 -15.47
C LEU A 57 -10.00 3.76 -14.82
N GLU A 58 -11.14 3.16 -15.15
CA GLU A 58 -12.43 3.46 -14.51
C GLU A 58 -12.42 3.10 -13.02
N ALA A 59 -11.88 1.93 -12.65
CA ALA A 59 -11.75 1.52 -11.26
C ALA A 59 -10.84 2.48 -10.48
N ILE A 60 -9.65 2.82 -11.00
CA ILE A 60 -8.72 3.78 -10.39
C ILE A 60 -9.38 5.16 -10.24
N GLN A 61 -10.16 5.61 -11.24
CA GLN A 61 -10.93 6.85 -11.12
C GLN A 61 -11.87 6.84 -9.91
N THR A 62 -12.57 5.73 -9.62
CA THR A 62 -13.45 5.66 -8.44
C THR A 62 -12.70 5.75 -7.12
N VAL A 63 -11.42 5.36 -7.09
CA VAL A 63 -10.57 5.42 -5.89
C VAL A 63 -10.15 6.86 -5.56
N LEU A 64 -9.92 7.71 -6.57
CA LEU A 64 -9.42 9.09 -6.38
C LEU A 64 -10.25 9.95 -5.40
N THR A 65 -11.53 9.62 -5.19
CA THR A 65 -12.45 10.34 -4.30
C THR A 65 -13.04 9.45 -3.20
N ARG A 66 -12.37 8.35 -2.84
CA ARG A 66 -12.81 7.40 -1.81
C ARG A 66 -11.71 7.15 -0.80
N SER A 67 -12.10 7.09 0.46
CA SER A 67 -11.23 6.65 1.55
C SER A 67 -11.22 5.13 1.61
N PRO A 68 -10.09 4.50 1.97
CA PRO A 68 -10.08 3.08 2.27
C PRO A 68 -11.03 2.77 3.42
N GLU A 69 -11.98 1.87 3.16
CA GLU A 69 -12.91 1.33 4.14
C GLU A 69 -12.23 0.16 4.89
N PHE A 70 -12.61 -0.05 6.15
CA PHE A 70 -12.05 -1.15 6.94
C PHE A 70 -12.52 -2.52 6.45
N GLY A 71 -13.77 -2.60 5.98
CA GLY A 71 -14.42 -3.87 5.64
C GLY A 71 -14.79 -4.68 6.88
N ASP A 72 -14.34 -5.93 6.91
CA ASP A 72 -14.58 -6.93 7.96
C ASP A 72 -13.26 -7.60 8.40
N GLU A 73 -13.32 -8.48 9.41
CA GLU A 73 -12.11 -9.12 9.98
C GLU A 73 -11.38 -10.04 8.99
N GLU A 74 -12.07 -10.61 7.99
CA GLU A 74 -11.45 -11.45 6.96
C GLU A 74 -10.71 -10.63 5.90
N SER A 75 -11.21 -9.42 5.59
CA SER A 75 -10.62 -8.51 4.62
C SER A 75 -9.61 -7.53 5.21
N GLY A 76 -9.55 -7.36 6.53
CA GLY A 76 -8.89 -6.26 7.23
C GLY A 76 -7.44 -5.93 6.83
N ASP A 77 -6.60 -6.91 6.48
CA ASP A 77 -5.21 -6.65 6.06
C ASP A 77 -5.10 -6.09 4.62
N LEU A 78 -6.10 -6.37 3.76
CA LEU A 78 -6.09 -6.05 2.32
C LEU A 78 -7.14 -5.00 1.91
N ALA A 79 -8.21 -4.83 2.68
CA ALA A 79 -9.24 -3.82 2.48
C ALA A 79 -8.71 -2.38 2.38
N PRO A 80 -7.69 -1.95 3.16
CA PRO A 80 -7.21 -0.57 3.13
C PRO A 80 -6.42 -0.17 1.87
N ALA A 81 -6.20 -1.10 0.92
CA ALA A 81 -5.37 -0.89 -0.26
C ALA A 81 -6.16 -1.04 -1.58
N PRO A 82 -7.14 -0.16 -1.88
CA PRO A 82 -8.01 -0.30 -3.06
C PRO A 82 -7.27 -0.32 -4.40
N LEU A 83 -6.16 0.43 -4.54
CA LEU A 83 -5.30 0.35 -5.73
C LEU A 83 -4.60 -1.00 -5.84
N ASN A 84 -4.18 -1.61 -4.73
CA ASN A 84 -3.63 -2.96 -4.74
C ASN A 84 -4.70 -4.00 -5.13
N ALA A 85 -5.93 -3.86 -4.65
CA ALA A 85 -7.03 -4.75 -5.04
C ALA A 85 -7.28 -4.76 -6.57
N ILE A 86 -7.19 -3.59 -7.22
CA ILE A 86 -7.31 -3.45 -8.69
C ILE A 86 -6.09 -4.05 -9.42
N LEU A 87 -4.89 -3.80 -8.90
CA LEU A 87 -3.62 -4.10 -9.57
C LEU A 87 -3.02 -5.47 -9.23
N ASN A 88 -3.50 -6.17 -8.20
CA ASN A 88 -2.92 -7.42 -7.69
C ASN A 88 -2.75 -8.50 -8.79
N TRP A 89 -3.80 -8.76 -9.58
CA TRP A 89 -3.72 -9.69 -10.69
C TRP A 89 -2.90 -9.12 -11.88
N PRO A 90 -3.14 -7.88 -12.36
CA PRO A 90 -2.31 -7.25 -13.38
C PRO A 90 -0.80 -7.28 -13.11
N MET A 91 -0.36 -6.96 -11.88
CA MET A 91 1.06 -6.91 -11.49
C MET A 91 1.70 -8.29 -11.40
N ASN A 92 0.92 -9.36 -11.22
CA ASN A 92 1.40 -10.74 -11.12
C ASN A 92 1.49 -11.44 -12.49
N THR A 93 1.66 -10.68 -13.57
CA THR A 93 1.88 -11.17 -14.93
C THR A 93 3.27 -10.76 -15.45
N SER A 94 3.78 -11.43 -16.47
CA SER A 94 5.06 -11.09 -17.10
C SER A 94 4.97 -9.75 -17.84
N ALA A 95 3.84 -9.48 -18.50
CA ALA A 95 3.51 -8.17 -19.06
C ALA A 95 3.41 -7.10 -17.97
N GLY A 96 2.77 -7.41 -16.85
CA GLY A 96 2.67 -6.55 -15.68
C GLY A 96 4.04 -6.11 -15.18
N LEU A 97 4.97 -7.06 -14.98
CA LEU A 97 6.34 -6.74 -14.59
C LEU A 97 7.01 -5.77 -15.57
N ARG A 98 6.86 -5.95 -16.89
CA ARG A 98 7.44 -5.06 -17.91
C ARG A 98 6.80 -3.65 -17.89
N VAL A 99 5.48 -3.59 -17.76
CA VAL A 99 4.70 -2.34 -17.85
C VAL A 99 4.80 -1.52 -16.57
N PHE A 100 4.64 -2.14 -15.40
CA PHE A 100 4.70 -1.46 -14.10
C PHE A 100 6.13 -1.10 -13.66
N THR A 101 7.17 -1.59 -14.33
CA THR A 101 8.55 -1.07 -14.17
C THR A 101 8.90 0.04 -15.18
N HIS A 102 8.03 0.34 -16.15
CA HIS A 102 8.31 1.38 -17.14
C HIS A 102 8.27 2.79 -16.54
N ALA A 103 9.25 3.64 -16.87
CA ALA A 103 9.42 4.96 -16.27
C ALA A 103 8.21 5.89 -16.46
N LYS A 104 7.59 5.90 -17.65
CA LYS A 104 6.37 6.71 -17.90
C LYS A 104 5.19 6.26 -17.03
N VAL A 105 5.06 4.95 -16.80
CA VAL A 105 3.96 4.37 -16.02
C VAL A 105 4.17 4.68 -14.53
N ASN A 106 5.39 4.52 -14.01
CA ASN A 106 5.74 4.89 -12.64
C ASN A 106 5.49 6.39 -12.35
N ALA A 107 5.95 7.27 -13.25
CA ALA A 107 5.71 8.70 -13.12
C ALA A 107 4.21 9.04 -13.13
N GLN A 108 3.38 8.33 -13.91
CA GLN A 108 1.94 8.55 -13.91
C GLN A 108 1.24 7.99 -12.67
N LEU A 109 1.64 6.81 -12.19
CA LEU A 109 1.16 6.25 -10.93
C LEU A 109 1.49 7.17 -9.75
N GLN A 110 2.66 7.80 -9.74
CA GLN A 110 3.00 8.83 -8.74
C GLN A 110 2.01 10.00 -8.74
N LYS A 111 1.62 10.52 -9.92
CA LYS A 111 0.60 11.59 -10.01
C LYS A 111 -0.77 11.12 -9.53
N ILE A 112 -1.18 9.91 -9.89
CA ILE A 112 -2.45 9.29 -9.44
C ILE A 112 -2.48 9.17 -7.92
N LEU A 113 -1.39 8.67 -7.31
CA LEU A 113 -1.22 8.57 -5.86
C LEU A 113 -1.20 9.95 -5.19
N THR A 114 -0.60 10.97 -5.81
CA THR A 114 -0.61 12.34 -5.31
C THR A 114 -2.03 12.91 -5.26
N VAL A 115 -2.81 12.78 -6.34
CA VAL A 115 -4.22 13.23 -6.39
C VAL A 115 -5.08 12.52 -5.34
N TRP A 116 -4.86 11.22 -5.13
CA TRP A 116 -5.59 10.47 -4.11
C TRP A 116 -5.17 10.88 -2.68
N SER A 117 -3.87 11.05 -2.42
CA SER A 117 -3.36 11.58 -1.15
C SER A 117 -3.90 12.97 -0.83
N GLU A 118 -3.99 13.86 -1.84
CA GLU A 118 -4.63 15.16 -1.71
C GLU A 118 -6.09 15.09 -1.27
N PHE A 119 -6.83 14.02 -1.61
CA PHE A 119 -8.18 13.76 -1.11
C PHE A 119 -8.16 13.21 0.33
N LEU A 120 -7.30 12.22 0.61
CA LEU A 120 -7.16 11.59 1.93
C LEU A 120 -6.69 12.54 3.04
N CYS A 121 -6.08 13.66 2.67
CA CYS A 121 -5.69 14.76 3.58
C CYS A 121 -6.85 15.73 3.92
N ARG A 122 -8.04 15.61 3.32
CA ARG A 122 -9.15 16.57 3.52
C ARG A 122 -10.21 16.05 4.52
N PRO A 123 -10.99 16.93 5.18
CA PRO A 123 -12.01 16.53 6.14
C PRO A 123 -13.11 15.61 5.59
N GLU A 124 -13.38 15.67 4.28
CA GLU A 124 -14.38 14.84 3.61
C GLU A 124 -14.01 13.35 3.63
N SER A 125 -12.72 13.02 3.70
CA SER A 125 -12.22 11.63 3.75
C SER A 125 -12.60 10.89 5.04
N ARG A 126 -13.10 11.57 6.07
CA ARG A 126 -13.37 10.99 7.40
C ARG A 126 -14.63 10.12 7.48
N TYR A 127 -15.44 10.02 6.43
CA TYR A 127 -16.72 9.27 6.47
C TYR A 127 -16.59 7.79 6.87
N VAL A 128 -15.40 7.21 6.74
CA VAL A 128 -15.06 5.82 7.15
C VAL A 128 -14.55 5.70 8.59
N LEU A 129 -14.30 6.82 9.29
CA LEU A 129 -13.78 6.84 10.67
C LEU A 129 -14.93 6.75 11.69
N THR A 130 -15.77 5.73 11.55
CA THR A 130 -17.03 5.56 12.28
C THR A 130 -17.13 4.17 12.90
N ALA A 131 -18.13 3.97 13.77
CA ALA A 131 -18.46 2.66 14.37
C ALA A 131 -19.34 1.77 13.45
N ASP A 132 -19.45 2.10 12.15
CA ASP A 132 -20.21 1.33 11.17
C ASP A 132 -19.58 -0.06 10.98
N HIS A 133 -20.32 -1.12 11.33
CA HIS A 133 -19.83 -2.50 11.27
C HIS A 133 -19.45 -3.01 9.87
N SER A 134 -19.87 -2.34 8.79
CA SER A 134 -19.64 -2.79 7.41
C SER A 134 -18.40 -2.22 6.73
N ARG A 135 -17.84 -1.14 7.28
CA ARG A 135 -16.78 -0.32 6.64
C ARG A 135 -16.00 0.59 7.58
N GLY A 136 -16.44 0.73 8.82
CA GLY A 136 -15.97 1.72 9.77
C GLY A 136 -14.71 1.28 10.51
N TRP A 137 -13.69 2.14 10.50
CA TRP A 137 -12.43 1.90 11.21
C TRP A 137 -12.56 1.89 12.74
N PHE A 138 -13.63 2.48 13.29
CA PHE A 138 -13.95 2.41 14.72
C PHE A 138 -15.09 1.43 15.03
N SER A 139 -15.39 0.51 14.10
CA SER A 139 -16.19 -0.68 14.41
C SER A 139 -15.49 -1.54 15.49
N PRO A 140 -16.21 -2.43 16.21
CA PRO A 140 -15.58 -3.32 17.19
C PRO A 140 -14.44 -4.16 16.59
N ALA A 141 -14.60 -4.64 15.35
CA ALA A 141 -13.58 -5.37 14.60
C ALA A 141 -12.34 -4.48 14.32
N GLY A 142 -12.56 -3.29 13.74
CA GLY A 142 -11.48 -2.33 13.44
C GLY A 142 -10.73 -1.87 14.69
N LEU A 143 -11.44 -1.59 15.78
CA LEU A 143 -10.82 -1.27 17.06
C LEU A 143 -10.03 -2.47 17.61
N ASN A 144 -10.56 -3.69 17.53
CA ASN A 144 -9.89 -4.88 18.06
C ASN A 144 -8.59 -5.20 17.32
N ILE A 145 -8.57 -5.17 15.98
CA ILE A 145 -7.37 -5.47 15.19
C ILE A 145 -6.31 -4.35 15.25
N MET A 146 -6.71 -3.12 15.53
CA MET A 146 -5.79 -1.98 15.76
C MET A 146 -5.33 -1.84 17.21
N ARG A 147 -5.69 -2.77 18.11
CA ARG A 147 -5.06 -2.84 19.44
C ARG A 147 -3.62 -3.30 19.30
N ASN A 148 -2.77 -2.68 20.10
CA ASN A 148 -1.38 -3.08 20.24
C ASN A 148 -1.32 -4.36 21.09
N ASP A 149 -0.19 -5.08 21.06
CA ASP A 149 0.05 -6.21 21.99
C ASP A 149 -0.10 -5.74 23.47
N GLY A 150 -1.25 -6.05 24.06
CA GLY A 150 -1.72 -5.55 25.35
C GLY A 150 -3.21 -5.23 25.32
N ASP A 151 -3.94 -5.49 26.40
CA ASP A 151 -5.41 -5.34 26.42
C ASP A 151 -5.91 -3.87 26.45
N ASP A 152 -5.06 -2.90 26.12
CA ASP A 152 -5.37 -1.47 26.15
C ASP A 152 -6.42 -1.06 25.10
N GLU A 153 -7.21 -0.04 25.42
CA GLU A 153 -8.11 0.59 24.47
C GLU A 153 -7.35 1.44 23.45
N PHE A 154 -7.86 1.52 22.21
CA PHE A 154 -7.28 2.33 21.12
C PHE A 154 -6.91 3.76 21.57
N HIS A 155 -7.75 4.38 22.40
CA HIS A 155 -7.56 5.74 22.86
C HIS A 155 -6.47 5.91 23.93
N LEU A 156 -6.02 4.84 24.58
CA LEU A 156 -4.87 4.83 25.49
C LEU A 156 -3.56 4.73 24.69
N THR A 157 -3.57 3.93 23.64
CA THR A 157 -2.44 3.74 22.71
C THR A 157 -2.17 4.97 21.84
N TYR A 158 -3.20 5.57 21.25
CA TYR A 158 -3.07 6.64 20.25
C TYR A 158 -3.52 8.02 20.77
N ILE A 159 -2.96 9.09 20.20
CA ILE A 159 -3.39 10.47 20.46
C ILE A 159 -4.71 10.72 19.71
N CYS A 160 -5.81 10.41 20.36
CA CYS A 160 -7.17 10.71 19.92
C CYS A 160 -8.08 11.02 21.12
N ASP A 161 -9.35 11.35 20.86
CA ASP A 161 -10.36 11.70 21.85
C ASP A 161 -11.72 11.09 21.45
N PRO A 162 -12.14 9.95 22.04
CA PRO A 162 -13.39 9.26 21.68
C PRO A 162 -14.66 10.08 21.88
N SER A 163 -14.62 11.18 22.66
CA SER A 163 -15.77 12.06 22.84
C SER A 163 -16.02 12.99 21.64
N LYS A 164 -15.07 13.09 20.71
CA LYS A 164 -15.15 13.93 19.51
C LYS A 164 -15.55 13.13 18.28
N GLU A 165 -16.21 13.83 17.35
CA GLU A 165 -16.46 13.33 16.00
C GLU A 165 -15.16 12.81 15.36
N TYR A 166 -15.22 11.61 14.76
CA TYR A 166 -14.07 10.91 14.17
C TYR A 166 -12.87 10.77 15.14
N HIS A 167 -13.14 10.66 16.44
CA HIS A 167 -12.15 10.64 17.54
C HIS A 167 -11.18 11.85 17.54
N GLY A 168 -11.57 12.96 16.89
CA GLY A 168 -10.76 14.17 16.74
C GLY A 168 -9.75 14.17 15.58
N PHE A 169 -9.72 13.13 14.73
CA PHE A 169 -8.88 13.11 13.54
C PHE A 169 -9.40 14.09 12.46
N LYS A 170 -8.46 14.72 11.74
CA LYS A 170 -8.73 15.78 10.75
C LYS A 170 -9.01 15.26 9.35
N SER A 171 -8.51 14.07 9.03
CA SER A 171 -8.68 13.40 7.75
C SER A 171 -8.44 11.89 7.93
N TRP A 172 -8.64 11.09 6.87
CA TRP A 172 -8.24 9.69 6.89
C TRP A 172 -6.72 9.53 7.02
N ASP A 173 -5.93 10.37 6.34
CA ASP A 173 -4.46 10.37 6.44
C ASP A 173 -3.94 10.68 7.86
N ASP A 174 -4.58 11.62 8.58
CA ASP A 174 -4.26 11.95 9.98
C ASP A 174 -4.54 10.77 10.95
N PHE A 175 -5.54 9.94 10.62
CA PHE A 175 -5.84 8.68 11.31
C PHE A 175 -4.90 7.54 10.92
N PHE A 176 -4.61 7.36 9.63
CA PHE A 176 -3.74 6.28 9.14
C PHE A 176 -2.31 6.50 9.63
N THR A 177 -1.85 7.75 9.58
CA THR A 177 -0.60 8.21 10.19
C THR A 177 -0.79 8.69 11.64
N ARG A 178 -1.72 8.12 12.41
CA ARG A 178 -1.92 8.42 13.85
C ARG A 178 -0.62 8.39 14.65
N LYS A 179 -0.59 9.09 15.79
CA LYS A 179 0.58 9.12 16.71
C LYS A 179 0.30 8.32 17.97
N PHE A 180 1.27 7.54 18.44
CA PHE A 180 1.23 6.98 19.79
C PHE A 180 1.21 8.07 20.85
N ARG A 181 0.58 7.79 22.00
CA ARG A 181 0.83 8.56 23.22
C ARG A 181 2.28 8.35 23.70
N PRO A 182 2.87 9.31 24.42
CA PRO A 182 4.18 9.14 25.03
C PRO A 182 4.23 7.89 25.92
N GLY A 183 5.33 7.13 25.85
CA GLY A 183 5.57 5.95 26.71
C GLY A 183 5.00 4.61 26.23
N VAL A 184 4.06 4.58 25.28
CA VAL A 184 3.38 3.34 24.80
C VAL A 184 4.34 2.38 24.07
N ARG A 185 5.40 2.89 23.47
CA ARG A 185 6.46 2.12 22.80
C ARG A 185 7.84 2.61 23.28
N PRO A 186 8.33 2.12 24.43
CA PRO A 186 9.68 2.43 24.90
C PRO A 186 10.72 1.72 24.01
N VAL A 187 11.83 2.39 23.72
CA VAL A 187 12.97 1.79 23.02
C VAL A 187 13.70 0.86 23.99
N ALA A 188 13.87 -0.40 23.61
CA ALA A 188 14.67 -1.36 24.36
C ALA A 188 16.16 -1.04 24.24
N PHE A 189 16.92 -1.20 25.33
CA PHE A 189 18.37 -0.98 25.38
C PHE A 189 18.86 0.35 24.76
N PRO A 190 18.30 1.52 25.14
CA PRO A 190 18.52 2.80 24.45
C PRO A 190 19.93 3.41 24.65
N GLN A 191 20.88 2.64 25.16
CA GLN A 191 22.28 3.02 25.42
C GLN A 191 23.26 1.92 24.94
N ASP A 192 22.77 0.90 24.22
CA ASP A 192 23.56 -0.21 23.70
C ASP A 192 23.52 -0.19 22.16
N ASP A 193 24.51 0.51 21.57
CA ASP A 193 24.65 0.65 20.12
C ASP A 193 24.91 -0.67 19.38
N SER A 194 25.09 -1.80 20.10
CA SER A 194 25.20 -3.13 19.49
C SER A 194 23.83 -3.76 19.15
N ILE A 195 22.73 -3.17 19.63
CA ILE A 195 21.37 -3.71 19.49
C ILE A 195 20.56 -2.87 18.48
N VAL A 196 20.15 -3.50 17.38
CA VAL A 196 19.20 -2.91 16.42
C VAL A 196 17.77 -3.30 16.82
N VAL A 197 16.96 -2.30 17.20
CA VAL A 197 15.52 -2.45 17.50
C VAL A 197 14.67 -2.34 16.22
N SER A 198 13.39 -2.76 16.26
CA SER A 198 12.50 -2.59 15.10
C SER A 198 12.15 -1.11 14.84
N ALA A 199 12.25 -0.68 13.59
CA ALA A 199 11.95 0.70 13.17
C ALA A 199 10.43 1.04 13.12
N CYS A 200 9.57 0.02 13.04
CA CYS A 200 8.11 0.14 13.03
C CYS A 200 7.44 -1.16 13.52
N GLU A 201 6.10 -1.15 13.62
CA GLU A 201 5.29 -2.32 13.95
C GLU A 201 5.14 -3.23 12.72
N SER A 202 6.13 -4.08 12.49
CA SER A 202 6.23 -4.91 11.29
C SER A 202 6.56 -6.36 11.61
N VAL A 203 6.11 -7.28 10.77
CA VAL A 203 6.44 -8.71 10.87
C VAL A 203 7.66 -9.00 9.97
N PRO A 204 8.72 -9.67 10.47
CA PRO A 204 9.84 -10.09 9.64
C PRO A 204 9.37 -10.97 8.48
N TYR A 205 9.72 -10.59 7.25
CA TYR A 205 9.36 -11.34 6.04
C TYR A 205 10.53 -12.18 5.52
N LYS A 206 11.72 -11.58 5.39
CA LYS A 206 12.93 -12.27 4.92
C LYS A 206 14.17 -11.61 5.49
N ILE A 207 15.16 -12.42 5.85
CA ILE A 207 16.52 -11.99 6.15
C ILE A 207 17.45 -12.65 5.13
N SER A 208 18.35 -11.88 4.53
CA SER A 208 19.38 -12.41 3.64
C SER A 208 20.74 -11.82 4.02
N TYR A 209 21.70 -12.71 4.22
CA TYR A 209 23.09 -12.37 4.53
C TYR A 209 23.95 -12.39 3.27
N ASN A 210 25.13 -11.77 3.33
CA ASN A 210 26.13 -11.75 2.27
C ASN A 210 25.56 -11.31 0.90
N VAL A 211 24.77 -10.23 0.89
CA VAL A 211 24.09 -9.75 -0.32
C VAL A 211 25.08 -9.19 -1.36
N GLU A 212 24.83 -9.50 -2.62
CA GLU A 212 25.74 -9.20 -3.73
C GLU A 212 25.47 -7.83 -4.35
N HIS A 213 26.52 -7.23 -4.94
CA HIS A 213 26.40 -5.97 -5.67
C HIS A 213 25.36 -6.07 -6.80
N THR A 214 25.41 -7.16 -7.56
CA THR A 214 24.48 -7.46 -8.66
C THR A 214 24.15 -8.95 -8.62
N SER A 215 22.87 -9.29 -8.63
CA SER A 215 22.37 -10.67 -8.63
C SER A 215 21.24 -10.85 -9.65
N SER A 216 20.93 -12.11 -9.99
CA SER A 216 19.79 -12.49 -10.82
C SER A 216 18.44 -12.37 -10.07
N PHE A 217 17.45 -11.77 -10.74
CA PHE A 217 16.01 -11.64 -10.38
C PHE A 217 15.21 -12.14 -11.64
N TRP A 218 13.91 -12.45 -11.64
CA TRP A 218 12.79 -12.04 -10.79
C TRP A 218 11.77 -13.17 -10.57
N LEU A 219 11.51 -13.59 -9.32
CA LEU A 219 10.27 -14.28 -8.90
C LEU A 219 10.16 -14.37 -7.36
N LYS A 220 8.96 -14.68 -6.84
CA LYS A 220 8.64 -14.75 -5.41
C LYS A 220 9.51 -15.82 -4.70
N GLY A 221 10.57 -15.36 -4.02
CA GLY A 221 11.53 -16.19 -3.29
C GLY A 221 12.99 -15.70 -3.38
N GLU A 222 13.32 -14.91 -4.39
CA GLU A 222 14.70 -14.74 -4.89
C GLU A 222 15.63 -13.73 -4.17
N THR A 223 16.88 -13.72 -4.61
CA THR A 223 18.03 -12.96 -4.07
C THR A 223 17.94 -11.43 -4.25
N TYR A 224 18.68 -10.66 -3.44
CA TYR A 224 18.72 -9.20 -3.51
C TYR A 224 19.89 -8.68 -4.36
N SER A 225 19.59 -7.88 -5.40
CA SER A 225 20.60 -7.20 -6.22
C SER A 225 20.73 -5.74 -5.78
N LEU A 226 21.74 -5.42 -4.97
CA LEU A 226 21.87 -4.10 -4.33
C LEU A 226 21.88 -2.94 -5.33
N SER A 227 22.61 -3.07 -6.44
CA SER A 227 22.68 -2.07 -7.52
C SER A 227 21.33 -1.77 -8.19
N HIS A 228 20.38 -2.71 -8.16
CA HIS A 228 19.02 -2.48 -8.67
C HIS A 228 18.11 -1.90 -7.58
N MET A 229 18.19 -2.41 -6.35
CA MET A 229 17.40 -1.92 -5.20
C MET A 229 17.72 -0.46 -4.84
N LEU A 230 18.99 -0.08 -4.91
CA LEU A 230 19.48 1.25 -4.57
C LEU A 230 19.62 2.16 -5.80
N ALA A 231 18.99 1.82 -6.93
CA ALA A 231 19.04 2.59 -8.18
C ALA A 231 20.47 2.96 -8.64
N SER A 232 21.44 2.07 -8.36
CA SER A 232 22.88 2.25 -8.60
C SER A 232 23.51 3.49 -7.94
N ASP A 233 23.01 3.86 -6.76
CA ASP A 233 23.59 4.91 -5.91
C ASP A 233 25.08 4.63 -5.59
N PRO A 234 25.96 5.65 -5.59
CA PRO A 234 27.39 5.50 -5.28
C PRO A 234 27.72 4.86 -3.91
N LEU A 235 26.79 4.85 -2.96
CA LEU A 235 26.92 4.16 -1.66
C LEU A 235 26.69 2.66 -1.74
N THR A 236 26.14 2.13 -2.85
CA THR A 236 25.88 0.68 -3.06
C THR A 236 27.05 -0.23 -2.62
N PRO A 237 28.33 0.05 -2.95
CA PRO A 237 29.45 -0.80 -2.54
C PRO A 237 29.64 -0.96 -1.03
N GLN A 238 29.13 -0.02 -0.21
CA GLN A 238 29.23 -0.07 1.27
C GLN A 238 28.35 -1.17 1.88
N PHE A 239 27.32 -1.63 1.16
CA PHE A 239 26.36 -2.62 1.65
C PHE A 239 26.64 -4.05 1.14
N VAL A 240 27.62 -4.23 0.25
CA VAL A 240 27.99 -5.53 -0.33
C VAL A 240 28.57 -6.44 0.75
N GLY A 241 28.11 -7.69 0.79
CA GLY A 241 28.42 -8.63 1.87
C GLY A 241 27.60 -8.41 3.15
N GLY A 242 26.77 -7.37 3.20
CA GLY A 242 25.92 -7.04 4.35
C GLY A 242 24.69 -7.92 4.51
N THR A 243 23.74 -7.44 5.32
CA THR A 243 22.46 -8.10 5.61
C THR A 243 21.29 -7.25 5.17
N VAL A 244 20.37 -7.82 4.40
CA VAL A 244 19.05 -7.23 4.12
C VAL A 244 18.03 -7.85 5.08
N TYR A 245 17.39 -6.98 5.87
CA TYR A 245 16.20 -7.30 6.65
C TYR A 245 14.98 -6.70 5.93
N GLN A 246 14.08 -7.55 5.46
CA GLN A 246 12.80 -7.17 4.88
C GLN A 246 11.69 -7.52 5.86
N ALA A 247 10.82 -6.55 6.17
CA ALA A 247 9.63 -6.75 6.99
C ALA A 247 8.38 -6.25 6.26
N TYR A 248 7.23 -6.81 6.63
CA TYR A 248 5.92 -6.41 6.15
C TYR A 248 5.20 -5.58 7.23
N LEU A 249 4.64 -4.45 6.79
CA LEU A 249 3.84 -3.55 7.62
C LEU A 249 2.38 -3.74 7.20
N SER A 250 1.55 -4.33 8.07
CA SER A 250 0.12 -4.49 7.79
C SER A 250 -0.54 -3.11 7.72
N SER A 251 -1.57 -3.00 6.90
CA SER A 251 -2.44 -1.82 6.82
C SER A 251 -3.12 -1.47 8.16
N ASN A 252 -3.26 -2.42 9.08
CA ASN A 252 -3.82 -2.21 10.42
C ASN A 252 -2.82 -1.63 11.43
N SER A 253 -1.52 -1.87 11.22
CA SER A 253 -0.43 -1.47 12.10
C SER A 253 -0.20 0.06 12.16
N TYR A 254 0.76 0.50 12.98
CA TYR A 254 1.19 1.90 13.04
C TYR A 254 2.09 2.33 11.87
N HIS A 255 1.57 3.18 10.97
CA HIS A 255 2.25 3.64 9.75
C HIS A 255 3.22 4.82 9.94
N ARG A 256 4.06 4.78 10.97
CA ARG A 256 5.21 5.71 11.08
C ARG A 256 6.48 4.94 11.42
N VAL A 257 7.45 5.01 10.52
CA VAL A 257 8.82 4.52 10.74
C VAL A 257 9.58 5.53 11.59
N ARG A 258 10.43 5.05 12.50
CA ARG A 258 11.40 5.87 13.26
C ARG A 258 12.81 5.39 12.98
N SER A 259 13.77 6.30 13.06
CA SER A 259 15.16 5.90 13.25
C SER A 259 15.32 5.31 14.65
N TRP A 260 16.33 4.43 14.76
CA TRP A 260 17.05 4.14 15.99
C TRP A 260 17.59 5.43 16.63
#